data_AF-A0A7Z0J4M3-F1
#
_entry.id   AF-A0A7Z0J4M3-F1
#
_cell.length_a   1.000
_cell.length_b   1.000
_cell.length_c   1.000
_cell.angle_alpha   90.00
_cell.angle_beta   90.00
_cell.angle_gamma   90.00
#
_symmetry.space_group_name_H-M   'P 1'
#
loop_
_entity.id
_entity.type
_entity.pdbx_description
1 polymer ?
#
loop_
_entity_poly.entity_id
_entity_poly.type
_entity_poly.pdbx_seq_one_letter_code
_entity_poly.pdbx_strand_id
1 'polypeptide(L)'
;MRTLIAALALAGTLALTACTSGGATGTSSSPDPTTTAPASAAPTATTPATPSALTPVTPDPLTDASAATEAVRLADAIQALIPADAIVHVDDHTQLVDKGAGSSPYFGIIRTITTTPETDATATAAGMVASLVSSGWISRESSTNDGTTLDALNSSTDSATSWFVIVGADTTDAKAPLITLQLASPDIS
;
A
#
# COMPACT_ATOMS: atom_id res chain seq x y z
N MET A 1 35.43 -24.60 11.87
CA MET A 1 34.85 -25.80 11.22
C MET A 1 33.72 -25.32 10.33
N ARG A 2 33.85 -25.53 9.02
CA ARG A 2 32.90 -25.03 8.00
C ARG A 2 31.93 -26.17 7.67
N THR A 3 30.64 -25.93 7.83
CA THR A 3 29.59 -26.89 7.44
C THR A 3 28.76 -26.29 6.31
N LEU A 4 28.83 -26.94 5.15
CA LEU A 4 27.99 -26.76 3.97
C LEU A 4 26.75 -27.65 4.10
N ILE A 5 25.53 -27.12 3.94
CA ILE A 5 24.30 -27.88 3.58
C ILE A 5 23.36 -26.90 2.86
N ALA A 6 23.35 -26.88 1.52
CA ALA A 6 22.47 -27.61 0.59
C ALA A 6 21.17 -26.86 0.24
N ALA A 7 21.12 -26.36 -1.00
CA ALA A 7 19.98 -25.72 -1.61
C ALA A 7 18.87 -26.74 -1.95
N LEU A 8 17.62 -26.37 -1.69
CA LEU A 8 16.45 -27.07 -2.23
C LEU A 8 15.59 -26.05 -2.98
N ALA A 9 15.63 -26.13 -4.30
CA ALA A 9 14.73 -25.41 -5.20
C ALA A 9 13.42 -26.19 -5.30
N LEU A 10 12.29 -25.52 -5.10
CA LEU A 10 10.99 -26.06 -5.49
C LEU A 10 10.33 -25.10 -6.49
N ALA A 11 10.33 -25.54 -7.75
CA ALA A 11 9.64 -24.93 -8.86
C ALA A 11 8.15 -25.28 -8.78
N GLY A 12 7.28 -24.28 -8.82
CA GLY A 12 5.83 -24.44 -8.95
C GLY A 12 5.34 -23.73 -10.20
N THR A 13 5.16 -24.49 -11.29
CA THR A 13 4.49 -24.08 -12.52
C THR A 13 2.97 -24.08 -12.33
N LEU A 14 2.30 -22.94 -12.52
CA LEU A 14 0.85 -22.91 -12.78
C LEU A 14 0.60 -22.50 -14.24
N ALA A 15 -0.05 -23.41 -14.96
CA ALA A 15 -0.32 -23.36 -16.38
C ALA A 15 -1.57 -22.52 -16.71
N LEU A 16 -1.48 -21.83 -17.86
CA LEU A 16 -2.59 -21.20 -18.57
C LEU A 16 -3.64 -22.24 -18.99
N THR A 17 -4.93 -21.92 -18.86
CA THR A 17 -6.00 -22.58 -19.63
C THR A 17 -6.90 -21.52 -20.25
N ALA A 18 -6.94 -21.54 -21.58
CA ALA A 18 -7.75 -20.67 -22.43
C ALA A 18 -8.92 -21.45 -23.05
N CYS A 19 -10.01 -20.72 -23.30
CA CYS A 19 -11.03 -20.90 -24.35
C CYS A 19 -11.97 -22.12 -24.32
N THR A 20 -13.28 -21.84 -24.26
CA THR A 20 -14.24 -22.51 -25.14
C THR A 20 -15.33 -21.54 -25.59
N SER A 21 -15.48 -21.47 -26.90
CA SER A 21 -16.51 -20.78 -27.66
C SER A 21 -17.64 -21.76 -28.00
N GLY A 22 -18.90 -21.34 -27.84
CA GLY A 22 -20.08 -22.04 -28.35
C GLY A 22 -21.06 -21.04 -28.94
N GLY A 23 -21.31 -21.13 -30.25
CA GLY A 23 -22.35 -20.41 -30.96
C GLY A 23 -23.54 -21.29 -31.31
N ALA A 24 -24.68 -20.67 -31.66
CA ALA A 24 -25.47 -20.98 -32.86
C ALA A 24 -26.82 -20.21 -32.89
N THR A 25 -26.96 -19.39 -33.94
CA THR A 25 -28.12 -19.23 -34.86
C THR A 25 -29.55 -18.99 -34.35
N GLY A 26 -30.11 -17.84 -34.74
CA GLY A 26 -31.54 -17.59 -34.92
C GLY A 26 -31.77 -16.58 -36.06
N THR A 27 -32.64 -16.93 -37.00
CA THR A 27 -32.81 -16.40 -38.36
C THR A 27 -33.62 -15.10 -38.51
N SER A 28 -33.13 -14.22 -39.39
CA SER A 28 -33.79 -13.61 -40.57
C SER A 28 -35.10 -12.80 -40.43
N SER A 29 -35.01 -11.49 -40.67
CA SER A 29 -35.83 -10.75 -41.66
C SER A 29 -35.16 -9.42 -42.04
N SER A 30 -35.08 -9.14 -43.34
CA SER A 30 -34.68 -7.87 -44.02
C SER A 30 -35.93 -7.37 -44.80
N PRO A 31 -36.08 -6.12 -45.35
CA PRO A 31 -35.07 -5.06 -45.58
C PRO A 31 -35.52 -3.55 -45.43
N ASP A 32 -34.49 -2.66 -45.47
CA ASP A 32 -34.40 -1.29 -46.07
C ASP A 32 -35.15 -0.05 -45.48
N PRO A 33 -34.79 1.22 -45.85
CA PRO A 33 -33.48 1.90 -46.00
C PRO A 33 -33.39 3.28 -45.27
N THR A 34 -32.19 3.87 -45.29
CA THR A 34 -31.85 5.32 -45.12
C THR A 34 -32.10 6.04 -43.78
N THR A 35 -31.03 6.35 -43.06
CA THR A 35 -30.71 7.73 -42.61
C THR A 35 -29.28 7.81 -42.08
N THR A 36 -28.47 8.66 -42.72
CA THR A 36 -27.14 9.05 -42.31
C THR A 36 -27.20 9.80 -40.98
N ALA A 37 -26.66 9.21 -39.90
CA ALA A 37 -26.43 9.90 -38.63
C ALA A 37 -24.96 10.35 -38.55
N PRO A 38 -24.67 11.60 -38.12
CA PRO A 38 -23.31 12.11 -38.06
C PRO A 38 -22.51 11.35 -37.00
N ALA A 39 -21.23 11.12 -37.28
CA ALA A 39 -20.28 10.56 -36.34
C ALA A 39 -20.22 11.45 -35.09
N SER A 40 -20.83 10.98 -34.00
CA SER A 40 -20.71 11.58 -32.69
C SER A 40 -19.32 11.25 -32.15
N ALA A 41 -18.39 12.17 -32.35
CA ALA A 41 -17.15 12.19 -31.59
C ALA A 41 -17.46 12.48 -30.11
N ALA A 42 -16.60 11.92 -29.25
CA ALA A 42 -16.36 12.24 -27.83
C ALA A 42 -17.04 11.34 -26.77
N PRO A 43 -16.40 11.12 -25.60
CA PRO A 43 -15.23 11.85 -25.09
C PRO A 43 -14.00 10.96 -24.82
N THR A 44 -12.82 11.47 -25.18
CA THR A 44 -11.59 11.15 -24.44
C THR A 44 -11.70 11.88 -23.10
N ALA A 45 -12.41 11.28 -22.14
CA ALA A 45 -12.34 11.72 -20.76
C ALA A 45 -11.11 11.06 -20.14
N THR A 46 -9.95 11.69 -20.31
CA THR A 46 -8.83 11.45 -19.39
C THR A 46 -9.20 12.13 -18.07
N THR A 47 -10.08 11.48 -17.31
CA THR A 47 -10.27 11.81 -15.90
C THR A 47 -8.90 11.64 -15.24
N PRO A 48 -8.35 12.65 -14.54
CA PRO A 48 -7.19 12.43 -13.70
C PRO A 48 -7.53 11.27 -12.78
N ALA A 49 -6.72 10.20 -12.79
CA ALA A 49 -6.93 9.10 -11.86
C ALA A 49 -6.90 9.70 -10.45
N THR A 50 -8.02 9.64 -9.73
CA THR A 50 -8.05 10.03 -8.32
C THR A 50 -6.98 9.19 -7.61
N PRO A 51 -6.03 9.82 -6.90
CA PRO A 51 -5.00 9.06 -6.19
C PRO A 51 -5.69 8.08 -5.22
N SER A 52 -5.20 6.83 -5.18
CA SER A 52 -5.67 5.85 -4.21
C SER A 52 -5.52 6.41 -2.80
N ALA A 53 -6.40 6.04 -1.87
CA ALA A 53 -6.26 6.43 -0.46
C ALA A 53 -4.91 5.98 0.12
N LEU A 54 -4.29 4.94 -0.45
CA LEU A 54 -2.97 4.46 -0.07
C LEU A 54 -1.83 5.15 -0.80
N THR A 55 -2.07 5.97 -1.83
CA THR A 55 -1.02 6.72 -2.52
C THR A 55 -0.87 8.09 -1.85
N PRO A 56 0.34 8.49 -1.42
CA PRO A 56 0.55 9.82 -0.87
C PRO A 56 0.45 10.88 -1.96
N VAL A 57 -0.02 12.06 -1.57
CA VAL A 57 0.00 13.28 -2.36
C VAL A 57 1.03 14.21 -1.74
N THR A 58 1.99 14.70 -2.51
CA THR A 58 2.92 15.73 -2.03
C THR A 58 2.31 17.11 -2.32
N PRO A 59 1.85 17.85 -1.29
CA PRO A 59 1.24 19.16 -1.50
C PRO A 59 2.29 20.16 -2.00
N ASP A 60 1.87 21.11 -2.82
CA ASP A 60 2.69 22.26 -3.23
C ASP A 60 1.99 23.55 -2.75
N PRO A 61 2.50 24.23 -1.70
CA PRO A 61 3.75 23.94 -0.97
C PRO A 61 3.62 22.82 0.07
N LEU A 62 4.75 22.12 0.32
CA LEU A 62 4.90 21.20 1.45
C LEU A 62 5.31 22.01 2.69
N THR A 63 4.36 22.20 3.60
CA THR A 63 4.48 22.94 4.86
C THR A 63 4.25 21.99 6.03
N ASP A 64 4.61 22.38 7.26
CA ASP A 64 4.33 21.58 8.47
C ASP A 64 2.86 21.11 8.54
N ALA A 65 1.91 22.02 8.28
CA ALA A 65 0.49 21.71 8.36
C ALA A 65 0.02 20.78 7.23
N SER A 66 0.52 20.97 6.01
CA SER A 66 0.14 20.11 4.88
C SER A 66 0.80 18.73 4.95
N ALA A 67 2.05 18.66 5.43
CA ALA A 67 2.73 17.41 5.74
C ALA A 67 2.02 16.64 6.85
N ALA A 68 1.65 17.30 7.96
CA ALA A 68 0.90 16.69 9.05
C ALA A 68 -0.45 16.13 8.59
N THR A 69 -1.21 16.93 7.83
CA THR A 69 -2.53 16.52 7.32
C THR A 69 -2.43 15.28 6.45
N GLU A 70 -1.48 15.27 5.50
CA GLU A 70 -1.30 14.14 4.60
C GLU A 70 -0.73 12.91 5.32
N ALA A 71 0.19 13.10 6.27
CA ALA A 71 0.73 12.00 7.07
C ALA A 71 -0.39 11.29 7.85
N VAL A 72 -1.26 12.05 8.52
CA VAL A 72 -2.39 11.48 9.27
C VAL A 72 -3.37 10.78 8.32
N ARG A 73 -3.73 11.43 7.21
CA ARG A 73 -4.62 10.83 6.18
C ARG A 73 -4.07 9.49 5.70
N LEU A 74 -2.77 9.42 5.43
CA LEU A 74 -2.13 8.22 4.94
C LEU A 74 -2.02 7.14 6.03
N ALA A 75 -1.63 7.50 7.25
CA ALA A 75 -1.57 6.56 8.38
C ALA A 75 -2.95 5.95 8.67
N ASP A 76 -4.02 6.75 8.62
CA ASP A 76 -5.40 6.27 8.80
C ASP A 76 -5.83 5.35 7.65
N ALA A 77 -5.50 5.70 6.40
CA ALA A 77 -5.79 4.86 5.25
C ALA A 77 -5.06 3.50 5.32
N ILE A 78 -3.82 3.48 5.82
CA ILE A 78 -3.05 2.26 6.01
C ILE A 78 -3.62 1.43 7.16
N GLN A 79 -3.93 2.04 8.31
CA GLN A 79 -4.56 1.35 9.43
C GLN A 79 -5.90 0.73 9.04
N ALA A 80 -6.68 1.39 8.17
CA ALA A 80 -7.98 0.88 7.71
C ALA A 80 -7.89 -0.45 6.93
N LEU A 81 -6.68 -0.91 6.59
CA LEU A 81 -6.44 -2.25 6.05
C LEU A 81 -6.56 -3.36 7.11
N ILE A 82 -6.55 -3.01 8.40
CA ILE A 82 -6.77 -3.93 9.51
C ILE A 82 -8.28 -3.98 9.80
N PRO A 83 -8.88 -5.17 9.91
CA PRO A 83 -10.28 -5.29 10.33
C PRO A 83 -10.53 -4.61 11.68
N ALA A 84 -11.57 -3.79 11.78
CA ALA A 84 -11.83 -2.98 12.97
C ALA A 84 -12.10 -3.83 14.23
N ASP A 85 -12.65 -5.03 14.06
CA ASP A 85 -12.89 -6.01 15.14
C ASP A 85 -11.62 -6.72 15.62
N ALA A 86 -10.53 -6.66 14.84
CA ALA A 86 -9.22 -7.17 15.22
C ALA A 86 -8.43 -6.17 16.10
N ILE A 87 -8.84 -4.89 16.17
CA ILE A 87 -8.11 -3.84 16.89
C ILE A 87 -8.58 -3.75 18.35
N VAL A 88 -7.65 -3.93 19.29
CA VAL A 88 -7.89 -3.76 20.73
C VAL A 88 -7.53 -2.36 21.19
N HIS A 89 -6.38 -1.86 20.74
CA HIS A 89 -5.87 -0.54 21.12
C HIS A 89 -5.02 0.06 20.01
N VAL A 90 -5.02 1.38 19.92
CA VAL A 90 -4.16 2.15 19.02
C VAL A 90 -3.45 3.20 19.86
N ASP A 91 -2.12 3.09 19.90
CA ASP A 91 -1.23 4.11 20.44
C ASP A 91 -0.62 4.89 19.26
N ASP A 92 -0.85 6.19 19.20
CA ASP A 92 -0.49 7.04 18.07
C ASP A 92 0.35 8.23 18.52
N HIS A 93 1.58 8.30 18.01
CA HIS A 93 2.52 9.39 18.29
C HIS A 93 2.84 10.12 17.00
N THR A 94 2.46 11.39 16.93
CA THR A 94 2.74 12.25 15.77
C THR A 94 3.60 13.43 16.20
N GLN A 95 4.59 13.79 15.39
CA GLN A 95 5.49 14.91 15.70
C GLN A 95 6.18 15.48 14.46
N LEU A 96 6.49 16.77 14.52
CA LEU A 96 7.50 17.38 13.66
C LEU A 96 8.88 16.99 14.20
N VAL A 97 9.68 16.33 13.37
CA VAL A 97 11.01 15.83 13.75
C VAL A 97 12.09 16.72 13.13
N ASP A 98 12.84 17.39 14.00
CA ASP A 98 14.03 18.13 13.62
C ASP A 98 15.20 17.18 13.31
N LYS A 99 15.80 17.35 12.13
CA LYS A 99 17.01 16.60 11.73
C LYS A 99 18.32 17.22 12.23
N GLY A 100 18.23 18.29 13.03
CA GLY A 100 19.38 19.07 13.50
C GLY A 100 19.74 20.24 12.58
N ALA A 101 20.77 20.98 12.95
CA ALA A 101 21.14 22.24 12.30
C ALA A 101 21.46 22.05 10.81
N GLY A 102 20.78 22.82 9.95
CA GLY A 102 21.02 22.85 8.50
C GLY A 102 20.24 21.81 7.70
N SER A 103 19.38 21.03 8.34
CA SER A 103 18.50 20.07 7.67
C SER A 103 17.03 20.48 7.83
N SER A 104 16.26 20.29 6.76
CA SER A 104 14.80 20.48 6.81
C SER A 104 14.14 19.46 7.74
N PRO A 105 13.14 19.86 8.53
CA PRO A 105 12.37 18.94 9.35
C PRO A 105 11.48 18.05 8.48
N TYR A 106 10.92 17.01 9.08
CA TYR A 106 9.89 16.18 8.46
C TYR A 106 8.81 15.87 9.48
N PHE A 107 7.60 15.53 9.01
CA PHE A 107 6.53 15.07 9.89
C PHE A 107 6.58 13.55 10.01
N GLY A 108 6.62 13.04 11.24
CA GLY A 108 6.68 11.62 11.55
C GLY A 108 5.46 11.13 12.31
N ILE A 109 5.05 9.90 12.04
CA ILE A 109 4.03 9.16 12.78
C ILE A 109 4.59 7.81 13.18
N ILE A 110 4.42 7.44 14.45
CA ILE A 110 4.61 6.08 14.95
C ILE A 110 3.27 5.64 15.53
N ARG A 111 2.67 4.63 14.91
CA ARG A 111 1.43 4.04 15.36
C ARG A 111 1.63 2.58 15.71
N THR A 112 1.29 2.23 16.94
CA THR A 112 1.33 0.84 17.43
C THR A 112 -0.09 0.37 17.68
N ILE A 113 -0.45 -0.73 17.05
CA ILE A 113 -1.82 -1.25 17.01
C ILE A 113 -1.77 -2.61 17.70
N THR A 114 -2.34 -2.69 18.89
CA THR A 114 -2.53 -3.97 19.57
C THR A 114 -3.76 -4.65 18.99
N THR A 115 -3.60 -5.89 18.55
CA THR A 115 -4.68 -6.69 17.98
C THR A 115 -5.15 -7.78 18.93
N THR A 116 -6.28 -8.42 18.61
CA THR A 116 -6.78 -9.55 19.39
C THR A 116 -5.83 -10.75 19.29
N PRO A 117 -5.78 -11.65 20.29
CA PRO A 117 -4.92 -12.83 20.27
C PRO A 117 -5.12 -13.76 19.05
N GLU A 118 -6.32 -13.75 18.48
CA GLU A 118 -6.68 -14.57 17.31
C GLU A 118 -6.20 -13.97 15.99
N THR A 119 -5.75 -12.71 16.02
CA THR A 119 -5.25 -12.01 14.83
C THR A 119 -3.84 -12.46 14.50
N ASP A 120 -3.64 -13.00 13.30
CA ASP A 120 -2.31 -13.20 12.74
C ASP A 120 -1.74 -11.85 12.28
N ALA A 121 -1.02 -11.17 13.19
CA ALA A 121 -0.44 -9.86 12.90
C ALA A 121 0.60 -9.92 11.78
N THR A 122 1.34 -11.03 11.64
CA THR A 122 2.32 -11.21 10.57
C THR A 122 1.63 -11.27 9.20
N ALA A 123 0.59 -12.10 9.07
CA ALA A 123 -0.17 -12.20 7.83
C ALA A 123 -0.90 -10.88 7.50
N THR A 124 -1.40 -10.19 8.52
CA THR A 124 -2.05 -8.88 8.36
C THR A 124 -1.06 -7.83 7.84
N ALA A 125 0.12 -7.71 8.47
CA ALA A 125 1.17 -6.80 8.02
C ALA A 125 1.62 -7.11 6.59
N ALA A 126 1.82 -8.38 6.25
CA ALA A 126 2.14 -8.80 4.88
C ALA A 126 1.05 -8.40 3.86
N GLY A 127 -0.23 -8.53 4.25
CA GLY A 127 -1.35 -8.06 3.46
C GLY A 127 -1.34 -6.54 3.24
N MET A 128 -1.02 -5.77 4.29
CA MET A 128 -0.88 -4.31 4.20
C MET A 128 0.23 -3.90 3.24
N VAL A 129 1.40 -4.53 3.33
CA VAL A 129 2.54 -4.32 2.43
C VAL A 129 2.14 -4.63 0.99
N ALA A 130 1.44 -5.75 0.75
CA ALA A 130 0.95 -6.09 -0.59
C ALA A 130 -0.01 -5.03 -1.14
N SER A 131 -0.93 -4.52 -0.33
CA SER A 131 -1.84 -3.43 -0.72
C SER A 131 -1.08 -2.14 -1.04
N LEU A 132 -0.08 -1.77 -0.25
CA LEU A 132 0.79 -0.61 -0.50
C LEU A 132 1.55 -0.76 -1.83
N VAL A 133 2.21 -1.89 -2.06
CA VAL A 133 2.93 -2.15 -3.31
C VAL A 133 1.98 -2.10 -4.51
N SER A 134 0.79 -2.71 -4.41
CA SER A 134 -0.22 -2.64 -5.48
C SER A 134 -0.72 -1.21 -5.76
N SER A 135 -0.60 -0.31 -4.77
CA SER A 135 -0.96 1.11 -4.87
C SER A 135 0.20 2.00 -5.33
N GLY A 136 1.34 1.41 -5.72
CA GLY A 136 2.48 2.11 -6.29
C GLY A 136 3.65 2.35 -5.34
N TRP A 137 3.59 1.85 -4.10
CA TRP A 137 4.76 1.90 -3.21
C TRP A 137 5.84 0.93 -3.68
N ILE A 138 7.09 1.30 -3.44
CA ILE A 138 8.27 0.53 -3.81
C ILE A 138 8.83 -0.11 -2.53
N SER A 139 8.93 -1.43 -2.50
CA SER A 139 9.57 -2.14 -1.39
C SER A 139 11.09 -1.94 -1.47
N ARG A 140 11.71 -1.71 -0.32
CA ARG A 140 13.16 -1.44 -0.18
C ARG A 140 13.88 -2.56 0.55
N GLU A 141 13.31 -2.97 1.67
CA GLU A 141 13.91 -3.93 2.58
C GLU A 141 12.81 -4.69 3.30
N SER A 142 13.07 -5.98 3.51
CA SER A 142 12.21 -6.87 4.29
C SER A 142 13.10 -7.66 5.24
N SER A 143 12.68 -7.76 6.49
CA SER A 143 13.35 -8.59 7.49
C SER A 143 12.33 -9.36 8.32
N THR A 144 12.72 -10.54 8.76
CA THR A 144 11.89 -11.41 9.59
C THR A 144 12.78 -12.14 10.57
N ASN A 145 12.44 -12.08 11.84
CA ASN A 145 13.15 -12.78 12.90
C ASN A 145 12.21 -13.10 14.05
N ASP A 146 12.19 -14.35 14.52
CA ASP A 146 11.55 -14.79 15.78
C ASP A 146 10.21 -14.10 16.10
N GLY A 147 9.22 -14.22 15.20
CA GLY A 147 7.88 -13.67 15.40
C GLY A 147 7.74 -12.16 15.13
N THR A 148 8.80 -11.50 14.69
CA THR A 148 8.79 -10.09 14.25
C THR A 148 9.03 -10.00 12.74
N THR A 149 8.27 -9.14 12.06
CA THR A 149 8.49 -8.76 10.66
C THR A 149 8.59 -7.26 10.52
N LEU A 150 9.43 -6.78 9.59
CA LEU A 150 9.54 -5.38 9.22
C LEU A 150 9.73 -5.26 7.71
N ASP A 151 8.92 -4.43 7.08
CA ASP A 151 8.96 -4.10 5.67
C ASP A 151 9.04 -2.59 5.48
N ALA A 152 10.10 -2.12 4.82
CA ALA A 152 10.31 -0.71 4.51
C ALA A 152 9.95 -0.41 3.06
N LEU A 153 9.17 0.65 2.84
CA LEU A 153 8.70 1.09 1.54
C LEU A 153 8.88 2.60 1.35
N ASN A 154 9.04 3.00 0.10
CA ASN A 154 9.07 4.39 -0.34
C ASN A 154 8.04 4.64 -1.43
N SER A 155 7.41 5.81 -1.43
CA SER A 155 6.35 6.13 -2.42
C SER A 155 6.90 6.54 -3.79
N SER A 156 8.17 6.94 -3.87
CA SER A 156 8.81 7.41 -5.10
C SER A 156 10.32 7.12 -5.08
N THR A 157 10.93 6.99 -6.26
CA THR A 157 12.40 6.93 -6.39
C THR A 157 13.09 8.27 -6.15
N ASP A 158 12.34 9.38 -6.22
CA ASP A 158 12.84 10.72 -5.92
C ASP A 158 12.72 11.01 -4.41
N SER A 159 13.86 11.14 -3.74
CA SER A 159 13.91 11.38 -2.29
C SER A 159 13.33 12.72 -1.87
N ALA A 160 13.27 13.72 -2.74
CA ALA A 160 12.73 15.04 -2.40
C ALA A 160 11.20 15.03 -2.23
N THR A 161 10.53 14.06 -2.85
CA THR A 161 9.06 13.95 -2.84
C THR A 161 8.56 12.62 -2.26
N SER A 162 9.47 11.73 -1.85
CA SER A 162 9.13 10.41 -1.36
C SER A 162 8.70 10.43 0.10
N TRP A 163 7.55 9.80 0.35
CA TRP A 163 7.14 9.36 1.66
C TRP A 163 7.80 8.03 1.97
N PHE A 164 8.04 7.77 3.25
CA PHE A 164 8.62 6.52 3.73
C PHE A 164 7.67 5.88 4.73
N VAL A 165 7.42 4.58 4.59
CA VAL A 165 6.66 3.81 5.56
C VAL A 165 7.40 2.54 5.93
N ILE A 166 7.39 2.20 7.21
CA ILE A 166 7.77 0.89 7.73
C ILE A 166 6.51 0.26 8.31
N VAL A 167 6.17 -0.93 7.81
CA VAL A 167 5.11 -1.76 8.36
C VAL A 167 5.76 -2.91 9.10
N GLY A 168 5.37 -3.13 10.35
CA GLY A 168 5.90 -4.22 11.16
C GLY A 168 4.80 -5.02 11.84
N ALA A 169 5.13 -6.25 12.21
CA ALA A 169 4.35 -7.06 13.13
C ALA A 169 5.27 -7.62 14.23
N ASP A 170 4.76 -7.73 15.44
CA ASP A 170 5.41 -8.40 16.57
C ASP A 170 4.40 -9.37 17.20
N THR A 171 4.74 -10.65 17.18
CA THR A 171 3.93 -11.75 17.73
C THR A 171 4.62 -12.44 18.91
N THR A 172 5.67 -11.82 19.47
CA THR A 172 6.42 -12.38 20.61
C THR A 172 5.55 -12.49 21.87
N ASP A 173 4.58 -11.59 22.07
CA ASP A 173 3.47 -11.76 23.01
C ASP A 173 2.20 -12.23 22.29
N ALA A 174 1.93 -13.54 22.36
CA ALA A 174 0.75 -14.14 21.74
C ALA A 174 -0.59 -13.64 22.31
N LYS A 175 -0.62 -12.96 23.47
CA LYS A 175 -1.85 -12.42 24.05
C LYS A 175 -2.15 -10.99 23.59
N ALA A 176 -1.16 -10.31 23.04
CA ALA A 176 -1.27 -8.93 22.59
C ALA A 176 -0.36 -8.71 21.38
N PRO A 177 -0.61 -9.43 20.26
CA PRO A 177 0.15 -9.20 19.04
C PRO A 177 0.03 -7.75 18.60
N LEU A 178 1.11 -7.22 18.01
CA LEU A 178 1.21 -5.82 17.61
C LEU A 178 1.43 -5.70 16.11
N ILE A 179 0.85 -4.65 15.52
CA ILE A 179 1.22 -4.12 14.22
C ILE A 179 1.79 -2.73 14.43
N THR A 180 2.92 -2.41 13.82
CA THR A 180 3.54 -1.08 13.88
C THR A 180 3.55 -0.42 12.51
N LEU A 181 3.27 0.88 12.51
CA LEU A 181 3.35 1.74 11.33
C LEU A 181 4.25 2.91 11.68
N GLN A 182 5.34 3.08 10.94
CA GLN A 182 6.20 4.26 11.05
C GLN A 182 6.14 4.98 9.71
N LEU A 183 5.61 6.19 9.69
CA LEU A 183 5.46 7.00 8.49
C LEU A 183 6.30 8.27 8.63
N ALA A 184 7.00 8.65 7.57
CA ALA A 184 7.72 9.90 7.46
C ALA A 184 7.36 10.62 6.16
N SER A 185 7.06 11.92 6.28
CA SER A 185 6.91 12.81 5.12
C SER A 185 8.25 13.06 4.42
N PRO A 186 8.23 13.62 3.20
CA PRO A 186 9.41 14.27 2.65
C PRO A 186 9.84 15.46 3.52
N ASP A 187 11.02 15.97 3.23
CA ASP A 187 11.60 17.12 3.93
C ASP A 187 10.80 18.39 3.63
N ILE A 188 10.40 19.09 4.69
CA ILE A 188 9.58 20.29 4.61
C ILE A 188 10.50 21.48 4.27
N SER A 189 10.12 22.25 3.25
CA SER A 189 10.92 23.35 2.69
C SER A 189 10.41 24.74 3.10
#